data_AF-A0A9D0BWT9-F1
#
_entry.id   AF-A0A9D0BWT9-F1
#
_cell.length_a   1.000
_cell.length_b   1.000
_cell.length_c   1.000
_cell.angle_alpha   90.00
_cell.angle_beta   90.00
_cell.angle_gamma   90.00
#
_symmetry.space_group_name_H-M   'P 1'
#
loop_
_entity.id
_entity.type
_entity.pdbx_description
1 polymer ?
#
loop_
_entity_poly.entity_id
_entity_poly.type
_entity_poly.pdbx_seq_one_letter_code
_entity_poly.pdbx_strand_id
1 'polypeptide(L)' 'MISRSESRANQSIDKYLQEIGKVPLLTPEEEIELAQRIKQGDQQALEKLTEANLLFVVSVAKKYQNKGLPLG' A
#
# COMPACT_ATOMS: atom_id res chain seq x y z
N MET A 1 10.89 0.00 -28.59
CA MET A 1 11.65 1.18 -28.12
C MET A 1 10.90 1.73 -26.92
N ILE A 2 11.37 1.48 -25.69
CA ILE A 2 10.77 2.09 -24.50
C ILE A 2 11.21 3.55 -24.47
N SER A 3 10.26 4.48 -24.34
CA SER A 3 10.57 5.90 -24.37
C SER A 3 11.35 6.28 -23.10
N ARG A 4 12.37 7.14 -23.21
CA ARG A 4 13.23 7.54 -22.07
C ARG A 4 12.44 8.24 -20.94
N SER A 5 11.20 8.63 -21.18
CA SER A 5 10.22 9.10 -20.19
C SER A 5 9.60 7.95 -19.38
N GLU A 6 9.13 6.89 -20.04
CA GLU A 6 8.50 5.72 -19.41
C GLU A 6 9.47 4.99 -18.48
N SER A 7 10.73 4.84 -18.91
CA SER A 7 11.75 4.19 -18.09
C SER A 7 12.06 4.94 -16.79
N ARG A 8 11.86 6.27 -16.76
CA ARG A 8 12.02 7.08 -15.53
C ARG A 8 10.78 7.05 -14.65
N ALA A 9 9.59 7.03 -15.26
CA ALA A 9 8.33 6.85 -14.52
C ALA A 9 8.29 5.51 -13.78
N ASN A 10 8.70 4.42 -14.45
CA ASN A 10 8.79 3.10 -13.81
C ASN A 10 9.81 3.09 -12.66
N GLN A 11 10.97 3.72 -12.81
CA GLN A 11 11.93 3.84 -11.70
C GLN A 11 11.37 4.62 -10.51
N SER A 12 10.55 5.65 -10.75
CA SER A 12 9.89 6.40 -9.67
C SER A 12 8.78 5.60 -8.97
N ILE A 13 8.02 4.80 -9.73
CA ILE A 13 6.98 3.93 -9.16
C ILE A 13 7.61 2.83 -8.32
N ASP A 14 8.67 2.19 -8.81
CA ASP A 14 9.36 1.11 -8.10
C ASP A 14 9.92 1.61 -6.76
N LYS A 15 10.50 2.82 -6.75
CA LYS A 15 11.00 3.47 -5.54
C LYS A 15 9.87 3.77 -4.56
N TYR A 16 8.77 4.36 -5.03
CA TYR A 16 7.59 4.62 -4.18
C TYR A 16 7.05 3.32 -3.56
N LEU A 17 6.87 2.30 -4.40
CA LEU A 17 6.39 0.98 -4.00
C LEU A 17 7.35 0.35 -2.96
N GLN A 18 8.68 0.47 -3.13
CA GLN A 18 9.68 0.01 -2.15
C GLN A 18 9.57 0.72 -0.80
N GLU A 19 9.42 2.03 -0.78
CA GLU A 19 9.28 2.79 0.47
C GLU A 19 8.01 2.40 1.23
N ILE A 20 6.88 2.27 0.54
CA ILE A 20 5.62 1.92 1.21
C ILE A 20 5.57 0.45 1.66
N GLY A 21 6.32 -0.45 1.00
CA GLY A 21 6.46 -1.84 1.45
C GLY A 21 7.28 -2.03 2.73
N LYS A 22 7.96 -0.99 3.23
CA LYS A 22 8.69 -1.00 4.50
C LYS A 22 7.81 -0.63 5.69
N VAL A 23 6.61 -0.10 5.44
CA VAL A 23 5.69 0.28 6.50
C VAL A 23 5.10 -1.01 7.10
N PRO A 24 5.15 -1.18 8.43
CA PRO A 24 4.58 -2.35 9.08
C PRO A 24 3.06 -2.41 8.84
N LEU A 25 2.57 -3.61 8.51
CA LEU A 25 1.14 -3.88 8.44
C LEU A 25 0.55 -3.88 9.86
N LEU A 26 -0.73 -3.54 9.98
CA LEU A 26 -1.45 -3.64 11.24
C LEU A 26 -1.54 -5.10 11.70
N THR A 27 -1.44 -5.32 13.01
CA THR A 27 -1.81 -6.61 13.60
C THR A 27 -3.33 -6.74 13.70
N PRO A 28 -3.87 -7.96 13.81
CA PRO A 28 -5.32 -8.16 14.04
C PRO A 28 -5.84 -7.41 15.26
N GLU A 29 -5.04 -7.31 16.32
CA GLU A 29 -5.40 -6.59 17.55
C GLU A 29 -5.51 -5.07 17.29
N GLU A 30 -4.59 -4.49 16.51
CA GLU A 30 -4.64 -3.08 16.11
C GLU A 30 -5.86 -2.79 15.23
N GLU A 31 -6.20 -3.68 14.30
CA GLU A 31 -7.41 -3.53 13.48
C GLU A 31 -8.68 -3.52 14.32
N ILE A 32 -8.77 -4.38 15.34
CA ILE A 32 -9.91 -4.42 16.26
C ILE A 32 -10.01 -3.11 17.06
N GLU A 33 -8.89 -2.60 17.58
CA GLU A 33 -8.87 -1.32 18.31
C GLU A 33 -9.33 -0.16 17.42
N LEU A 34 -8.79 -0.08 16.20
CA LEU A 34 -9.17 0.95 15.24
C LEU A 34 -10.64 0.86 14.88
N ALA A 35 -11.17 -0.35 14.63
CA ALA A 35 -12.58 -0.55 14.32
C ALA A 35 -13.50 -0.13 15.48
N GLN A 36 -13.10 -0.37 16.73
CA GLN A 36 -13.85 0.09 17.91
C GLN A 36 -13.86 1.62 18.01
N ARG A 37 -12.73 2.28 17.76
CA ARG A 37 -12.60 3.74 17.77
C ARG A 37 -13.39 4.39 16.63
N ILE A 38 -13.36 3.81 15.43
CA ILE A 38 -14.15 4.26 14.28
C ILE A 38 -15.65 4.24 14.60
N LYS A 39 -16.14 3.19 15.28
CA LYS A 39 -17.55 3.12 15.73
C LYS A 39 -17.93 4.26 16.68
N GLN A 40 -16.97 4.84 17.38
CA GLN A 40 -17.17 6.00 18.26
C GLN A 40 -17.03 7.34 17.53
N GLY A 41 -16.77 7.33 16.22
CA GLY A 41 -16.62 8.53 15.40
C GLY A 41 -15.19 9.06 15.30
N ASP A 42 -14.17 8.26 15.66
CA ASP A 42 -12.77 8.64 15.54
C ASP A 42 -12.31 8.65 14.07
N GLN A 43 -12.24 9.85 13.49
CA GLN A 43 -11.81 10.06 12.11
C GLN A 43 -10.31 9.72 11.90
N GLN A 44 -9.46 9.90 12.91
CA GLN A 44 -8.03 9.55 12.79
C GLN A 44 -7.84 8.03 12.74
N ALA A 45 -8.66 7.29 13.49
CA ALA A 45 -8.68 5.83 13.41
C ALA A 45 -9.11 5.35 12.02
N LEU A 46 -10.09 6.01 11.40
CA LEU A 46 -10.54 5.72 10.04
C LEU A 46 -9.43 5.96 9.01
N GLU A 47 -8.74 7.10 9.10
CA GLU A 47 -7.61 7.43 8.22
C GLU A 47 -6.49 6.40 8.36
N LYS A 48 -6.08 6.07 9.60
CA LYS A 48 -5.03 5.08 9.87
C LYS A 48 -5.39 3.69 9.33
N LEU A 49 -6.62 3.24 9.52
CA LEU A 49 -7.08 1.95 8.98
C LEU A 49 -7.13 1.97 7.45
N THR A 50 -7.50 3.09 6.84
CA THR A 50 -7.54 3.25 5.38
C THR A 50 -6.14 3.20 4.78
N GLU A 51 -5.18 3.94 5.35
CA GLU A 51 -3.78 3.94 4.92
C GLU A 51 -3.15 2.55 5.01
N ALA A 52 -3.36 1.85 6.12
CA ALA A 52 -2.88 0.48 6.30
C ALA A 52 -3.40 -0.49 5.22
N ASN A 53 -4.68 -0.36 4.86
CA ASN A 53 -5.28 -1.18 3.80
C ASN A 53 -4.71 -0.88 2.41
N LEU A 54 -4.34 0.38 2.12
CA LEU A 54 -3.67 0.72 0.86
C LEU A 54 -2.27 0.08 0.76
N LEU A 55 -1.53 0.06 1.86
CA LEU A 55 -0.23 -0.60 1.95
C LEU A 55 -0.35 -2.11 1.74
N PHE A 56 -1.41 -2.72 2.28
CA PHE A 56 -1.72 -4.13 2.06
C PHE A 56 -1.94 -4.41 0.57
N VAL A 57 -2.80 -3.65 -0.11
CA VAL A 57 -3.07 -3.80 -1.55
C VAL A 57 -1.79 -3.74 -2.36
N VAL A 58 -0.92 -2.77 -2.06
CA VAL A 58 0.37 -2.64 -2.77
C VAL A 58 1.30 -3.83 -2.48
N SER A 59 1.39 -4.28 -1.22
CA SER A 59 2.20 -5.44 -0.85
C SER A 59 1.74 -6.71 -1.58
N VAL A 60 0.43 -6.86 -1.77
CA VAL A 60 -0.17 -7.97 -2.51
C VAL A 60 0.13 -7.81 -4.00
N ALA A 61 -0.13 -6.64 -4.59
CA ALA A 61 0.11 -6.35 -6.00
C ALA A 61 1.58 -6.60 -6.39
N LYS A 62 2.54 -6.21 -5.55
CA LYS A 62 3.97 -6.54 -5.72
C LYS A 62 4.26 -8.04 -5.80
N LYS A 63 3.58 -8.86 -5.00
CA LYS A 63 3.77 -10.33 -5.04
C LYS A 63 3.31 -10.92 -6.39
N TYR A 64 2.43 -10.24 -7.11
CA TYR A 64 1.91 -10.68 -8.40
C TYR A 64 2.69 -10.13 -9.62
N GLN A 65 3.55 -9.12 -9.45
CA GLN A 65 4.36 -8.54 -10.53
C GLN A 65 5.27 -9.59 -11.22
N ASN A 66 5.80 -10.57 -10.46
CA ASN A 66 6.66 -11.64 -11.00
C ASN A 66 5.88 -12.84 -11.59
N LYS A 67 4.53 -12.77 -11.67
CA LYS A 67 3.67 -13.83 -12.24
C LYS A 67 3.13 -13.50 -13.64
N GLY A 68 3.72 -12.53 -14.34
CA GLY A 68 3.47 -12.27 -15.75
C GLY A 68 2.44 -11.19 -16.07
N LEU A 69 1.97 -10.41 -15.08
CA LEU A 69 1.12 -9.24 -15.30
C LEU A 69 1.87 -7.97 -14.85
N PRO A 70 2.29 -7.11 -15.79
CA PRO A 70 2.92 -5.84 -15.45
C PRO A 70 1.89 -4.90 -14.83
N LEU A 71 2.27 -4.24 -13.74
CA LEU A 71 1.57 -3.05 -13.23
C LEU A 71 2.20 -1.83 -13.91
N GLY A 72 1.65 -1.45 -15.06
CA GLY A 72 2.18 -0.40 -15.94
C GLY A 72 2.63 -0.93 -17.28
#